data_AF-A0A972F4Z3-F1
#
_entry.id   AF-A0A972F4Z3-F1
#
_cell.length_a   1.000
_cell.length_b   1.000
_cell.length_c   1.000
_cell.angle_alpha   90.00
_cell.angle_beta   90.00
_cell.angle_gamma   90.00
#
_symmetry.space_group_name_H-M   'P 1'
#
loop_
_entity.id
_entity.type
_entity.pdbx_description
1 polymer ?
#
loop_
_entity_poly.entity_id
_entity_poly.type
_entity_poly.pdbx_seq_one_letter_code
_entity_poly.pdbx_strand_id
1 'polypeptide(L)'
;VVETGIQYLRIEGAFYLGIGVLFLLYGIYRGLAKPAMSVVLTVISLGTRVVLAHILSAVPAIGVLGIWWAIPIGWFLADMTGLVYYKKKMLK
;
A
#
# COMPACT_ATOMS: atom_id res chain seq x y z
N VAL A 1 -19.05 8.52 -15.19
CA VAL A 1 -18.64 7.13 -14.88
C VAL A 1 -17.33 6.75 -15.58
N VAL A 2 -17.24 6.83 -16.92
CA VAL A 2 -15.99 6.50 -17.65
C VAL A 2 -14.81 7.40 -17.26
N GLU A 3 -15.05 8.70 -17.13
CA GLU A 3 -14.01 9.68 -16.75
C GLU A 3 -13.40 9.41 -15.37
N THR A 4 -14.24 9.03 -14.40
CA THR A 4 -13.81 8.63 -13.06
C THR A 4 -12.95 7.36 -13.11
N GLY A 5 -13.31 6.39 -13.95
CA GLY A 5 -12.52 5.18 -14.17
C GLY A 5 -11.16 5.45 -14.83
N ILE A 6 -11.08 6.42 -15.74
CA ILE A 6 -9.82 6.85 -16.36
C ILE A 6 -8.91 7.51 -15.32
N GLN A 7 -9.46 8.39 -14.47
CA GLN A 7 -8.69 9.02 -13.38
C GLN A 7 -8.14 7.98 -12.39
N TYR A 8 -8.98 7.01 -12.02
CA TYR A 8 -8.57 5.89 -11.18
C TYR A 8 -7.39 5.12 -11.76
N LEU A 9 -7.51 4.67 -13.02
CA LEU A 9 -6.48 3.88 -13.69
C LEU A 9 -5.17 4.65 -13.86
N ARG A 10 -5.23 5.97 -14.10
CA ARG A 10 -4.02 6.80 -14.19
C ARG A 10 -3.31 6.92 -12.85
N ILE A 11 -4.06 7.08 -11.76
CA ILE A 11 -3.49 7.19 -10.41
C ILE A 11 -2.90 5.83 -10.03
N GLU A 12 -3.70 4.77 -9.97
CA GLU A 12 -3.20 3.45 -9.58
C GLU A 12 -2.12 2.94 -10.52
N GLY A 13 -2.33 3.06 -11.84
CA GLY A 13 -1.40 2.65 -12.89
C GLY A 13 0.02 3.21 -12.70
N ALA A 14 0.12 4.47 -12.29
CA ALA A 14 1.41 5.11 -12.01
C ALA A 14 2.14 4.51 -10.79
N PHE A 15 1.40 3.91 -9.85
CA PHE A 15 1.93 3.35 -8.60
C PHE A 15 1.96 1.82 -8.55
N TYR A 16 1.72 1.13 -9.67
CA TYR A 16 1.81 -0.33 -9.75
C TYR A 16 3.19 -0.88 -9.36
N LEU A 17 4.24 -0.07 -9.48
CA LEU A 17 5.57 -0.43 -8.99
C LEU A 17 5.56 -0.73 -7.49
N GLY A 18 4.82 0.04 -6.68
CA GLY A 18 4.74 -0.14 -5.22
C GLY A 18 4.14 -1.50 -4.86
N ILE A 19 3.01 -1.87 -5.47
CA ILE A 19 2.44 -3.20 -5.21
C ILE A 19 3.40 -4.32 -5.67
N GLY A 20 4.17 -4.11 -6.73
CA GLY A 20 5.23 -5.05 -7.14
C GLY A 20 6.30 -5.26 -6.06
N VAL A 21 6.78 -4.18 -5.44
CA VAL A 21 7.73 -4.25 -4.32
C VAL A 21 7.12 -4.99 -3.12
N LEU A 22 5.85 -4.72 -2.82
CA LEU A 22 5.13 -5.37 -1.73
C LEU A 22 5.04 -6.89 -1.95
N PHE A 23 4.74 -7.32 -3.18
CA PHE A 23 4.72 -8.73 -3.55
C PHE A 23 6.09 -9.40 -3.41
N LEU A 24 7.16 -8.70 -3.79
CA LEU A 24 8.53 -9.20 -3.60
C LEU A 24 8.87 -9.34 -2.11
N LEU A 25 8.51 -8.36 -1.29
CA LEU A 25 8.69 -8.42 0.17
C LEU A 25 7.93 -9.60 0.77
N TYR A 26 6.68 -9.83 0.35
CA TYR A 26 5.93 -11.02 0.75
C TYR A 26 6.66 -12.32 0.36
N GLY A 27 7.19 -12.41 -0.85
CA GLY A 27 7.99 -13.55 -1.30
C GLY A 27 9.23 -13.77 -0.42
N ILE A 28 9.98 -12.71 -0.14
CA ILE A 28 11.18 -12.75 0.71
C ILE A 28 10.84 -13.23 2.12
N TYR A 29 9.83 -12.65 2.78
CA TYR A 29 9.49 -13.02 4.16
C TYR A 29 8.94 -14.44 4.27
N ARG A 30 8.24 -14.95 3.25
CA ARG A 30 7.82 -16.35 3.19
C ARG A 30 9.01 -17.29 2.98
N GLY A 31 9.92 -16.95 2.08
CA GLY A 31 11.16 -17.72 1.85
C GLY A 31 12.06 -17.80 3.07
N LEU A 32 12.04 -16.77 3.93
CA LEU A 32 12.78 -16.72 5.20
C LEU A 32 12.02 -17.35 6.38
N ALA A 33 10.96 -18.14 6.12
CA ALA A 33 10.12 -18.77 7.14
C ALA A 33 9.53 -17.80 8.19
N LYS A 34 9.30 -16.54 7.81
CA LYS A 34 8.65 -15.50 8.65
C LYS A 34 7.30 -15.07 8.06
N PRO A 35 6.32 -15.99 7.93
CA PRO A 35 5.01 -15.68 7.33
C PRO A 35 4.24 -14.60 8.11
N ALA A 36 4.45 -14.50 9.43
CA ALA A 36 3.84 -13.47 10.27
C ALA A 36 4.13 -12.04 9.77
N MET A 37 5.32 -11.78 9.22
CA MET A 37 5.64 -10.46 8.66
C MET A 37 4.79 -10.16 7.43
N SER A 38 4.48 -11.15 6.59
CA SER A 38 3.58 -10.94 5.44
C SER A 38 2.19 -10.49 5.90
N VAL A 39 1.70 -11.03 7.01
CA VAL A 39 0.42 -10.61 7.61
C VAL A 39 0.50 -9.17 8.10
N VAL A 40 1.57 -8.79 8.80
CA VAL A 40 1.77 -7.40 9.26
C VAL A 40 1.76 -6.41 8.10
N LEU A 41 2.55 -6.68 7.06
CA LEU A 41 2.59 -5.86 5.85
C LEU A 41 1.21 -5.77 5.17
N THR A 42 0.44 -6.87 5.17
CA THR A 42 -0.92 -6.93 4.63
C THR A 42 -1.89 -6.08 5.43
N VAL A 43 -1.85 -6.16 6.77
CA VAL A 43 -2.67 -5.34 7.67
C VAL A 43 -2.33 -3.87 7.53
N ILE A 44 -1.05 -3.51 7.42
CA ILE A 44 -0.64 -2.12 7.17
C ILE A 44 -1.17 -1.65 5.82
N SER A 45 -0.97 -2.42 4.76
CA SER A 45 -1.45 -2.06 3.42
C SER A 45 -2.98 -1.90 3.38
N LEU A 46 -3.75 -2.87 3.85
CA LEU A 46 -5.22 -2.84 3.80
C LEU A 46 -5.83 -1.92 4.85
N GLY A 47 -5.38 -2.02 6.09
CA GLY A 47 -5.91 -1.24 7.21
C GLY A 47 -5.68 0.26 7.01
N THR A 48 -4.47 0.64 6.59
CA THR A 48 -4.18 2.06 6.35
C THR A 48 -5.01 2.60 5.20
N ARG A 49 -5.22 1.82 4.13
CA ARG A 49 -6.09 2.21 3.02
C ARG A 49 -7.51 2.55 3.48
N VAL A 50 -8.11 1.72 4.32
CA VAL A 50 -9.48 1.95 4.83
C VAL A 50 -9.55 3.22 5.68
N VAL A 51 -8.61 3.38 6.61
CA VAL A 51 -8.57 4.56 7.49
C VAL A 51 -8.33 5.83 6.68
N LEU A 52 -7.36 5.83 5.77
CA LEU A 52 -7.05 6.99 4.94
C LEU A 52 -8.21 7.35 4.01
N ALA A 53 -8.83 6.36 3.37
CA ALA A 53 -9.97 6.60 2.50
C ALA A 53 -11.13 7.25 3.27
N HIS A 54 -11.38 6.81 4.51
CA HIS A 54 -12.44 7.39 5.33
C HIS A 54 -12.13 8.84 5.73
N ILE A 55 -10.89 9.13 6.12
CA ILE A 55 -10.48 10.49 6.51
C ILE A 55 -10.48 11.43 5.30
N LEU A 56 -9.87 11.02 4.17
CA LEU A 56 -9.76 11.89 3.00
C LEU A 56 -11.12 12.06 2.28
N SER A 57 -11.98 11.05 2.28
CA SER A 57 -13.33 11.20 1.70
C SER A 57 -14.25 12.10 2.52
N ALA A 58 -14.00 12.23 3.83
CA ALA A 58 -14.72 13.17 4.69
C ALA A 58 -14.38 14.64 4.40
N VAL A 59 -13.29 14.92 3.66
CA VAL A 59 -12.91 16.27 3.25
C VAL A 59 -13.69 16.65 1.97
N PRO A 60 -14.60 17.65 2.01
CA PRO A 60 -15.44 17.99 0.85
C PRO A 60 -14.66 18.42 -0.39
N ALA A 61 -13.46 18.99 -0.20
CA ALA A 61 -12.57 19.41 -1.27
C ALA A 61 -11.85 18.25 -1.99
N ILE A 62 -11.78 17.06 -1.38
CA ILE A 62 -11.05 15.90 -1.90
C ILE A 62 -12.03 14.83 -2.40
N GLY A 63 -13.08 14.54 -1.62
CA GLY A 63 -14.14 13.60 -2.00
C GLY A 63 -13.59 12.24 -2.48
N VAL A 64 -14.04 11.80 -3.65
CA VAL A 64 -13.72 10.47 -4.22
C VAL A 64 -12.22 10.32 -4.54
N LEU A 65 -11.50 11.41 -4.85
CA LEU A 65 -10.05 11.36 -5.08
C LEU A 65 -9.29 10.82 -3.87
N GLY A 66 -9.79 11.09 -2.67
CA GLY A 66 -9.20 10.60 -1.43
C GLY A 66 -9.17 9.09 -1.32
N ILE A 67 -10.19 8.43 -1.88
CA ILE A 67 -10.29 6.96 -1.90
C ILE A 67 -9.24 6.38 -2.83
N TRP A 68 -9.10 6.96 -4.03
CA TRP A 68 -8.11 6.51 -5.02
C TRP A 68 -6.67 6.71 -4.52
N TRP A 69 -6.39 7.83 -3.86
CA TRP A 69 -5.06 8.13 -3.31
C TRP A 69 -4.70 7.34 -2.05
N ALA A 70 -5.69 6.86 -1.29
CA ALA A 70 -5.44 6.01 -0.13
C ALA A 70 -4.69 4.73 -0.53
N ILE A 71 -4.95 4.21 -1.74
CA ILE A 71 -4.41 2.95 -2.26
C ILE A 71 -2.88 2.97 -2.39
N PRO A 72 -2.27 3.86 -3.20
CA PRO A 72 -0.83 3.95 -3.33
C PRO A 72 -0.14 4.34 -2.01
N ILE A 73 -0.78 5.17 -1.17
CA ILE A 73 -0.21 5.54 0.13
C ILE A 73 -0.10 4.31 1.04
N GLY A 74 -1.11 3.44 1.06
CA GLY A 74 -1.07 2.20 1.82
C GLY A 74 0.00 1.23 1.34
N TRP A 75 0.23 1.13 0.02
CA TRP A 75 1.33 0.33 -0.54
C TRP A 75 2.68 0.88 -0.10
N PHE A 76 2.90 2.19 -0.25
CA PHE A 76 4.15 2.83 0.12
C PHE A 76 4.49 2.65 1.61
N LEU A 77 3.51 2.78 2.50
CA LEU A 77 3.70 2.57 3.94
C LEU A 77 4.06 1.12 4.27
N ALA A 78 3.41 0.16 3.61
CA ALA A 78 3.73 -1.26 3.77
C ALA A 78 5.14 -1.57 3.25
N ASP A 79 5.50 -1.09 2.07
CA ASP A 79 6.84 -1.27 1.47
C ASP A 79 7.94 -0.69 2.35
N MET A 80 7.77 0.56 2.82
CA MET A 80 8.72 1.21 3.71
C MET A 80 8.88 0.41 5.00
N THR A 81 7.79 -0.09 5.58
CA THR A 81 7.86 -0.92 6.80
C THR A 81 8.61 -2.22 6.55
N GLY A 82 8.33 -2.90 5.43
CA GLY A 82 9.01 -4.13 5.04
C GLY A 82 10.49 -3.93 4.77
N LEU A 83 10.87 -2.86 4.08
CA LEU A 83 12.27 -2.54 3.79
C LEU A 83 13.04 -2.15 5.05
N VAL A 84 12.46 -1.31 5.92
CA VAL A 84 13.10 -0.90 7.18
C VAL A 84 13.30 -2.10 8.11
N TYR A 85 12.32 -3.00 8.22
CA TYR A 85 12.47 -4.22 9.02
C TYR A 85 13.56 -5.14 8.45
N TYR A 86 13.57 -5.34 7.13
CA TYR A 86 14.59 -6.13 6.46
C TYR A 86 16.00 -5.57 6.73
N LYS A 87 16.18 -4.26 6.55
CA LYS A 87 17.47 -3.58 6.81
C LYS A 87 17.91 -3.68 8.28
N LYS A 88 17.00 -3.48 9.24
CA LYS A 88 17.35 -3.47 10.67
C LYS A 88 17.65 -4.86 11.24
N LYS A 89 17.00 -5.91 10.72
CA LYS A 89 16.96 -7.23 11.38
C LYS A 89 17.56 -8.38 10.56
N MET A 90 17.82 -8.18 9.27
CA MET A 90 18.30 -9.23 8.36
C MET A 90 19.60 -8.88 7.64
N LEU A 91 19.90 -7.58 7.48
CA LEU A 91 21.13 -7.07 6.84
C LEU A 91 22.26 -6.78 7.84
N LYS A 92 22.12 -7.20 9.10
CA LYS A 92 23.17 -7.16 10.12
C LYS A 92 23.76 -8.55 10.29
#